data_AF-A0A538SWZ6-F1
#
_entry.id   AF-A0A538SWZ6-F1
#
_cell.length_a   1.000
_cell.length_b   1.000
_cell.length_c   1.000
_cell.angle_alpha   90.00
_cell.angle_beta   90.00
_cell.angle_gamma   90.00
#
_symmetry.space_group_name_H-M   'P 1'
#
loop_
_entity.id
_entity.type
_entity.pdbx_description
1 polymer ?
#
loop_
_entity_poly.entity_id
_entity_poly.type
_entity_poly.pdbx_seq_one_letter_code
_entity_poly.pdbx_strand_id
1 'polypeptide(L)'
;MSELEQRMAQPGFWDRPDEAQKTVVLLKRAKRTLEEWGARDQALRHLEELLELAEGEGDDQLLGDLSKDLEGVEAQVSELELRSLLSGEHDRL
;
A
#
# COMPACT_ATOMS: atom_id res chain seq x y z
N MET A 1 -12.93 -1.07 -11.26
CA MET A 1 -13.32 -2.40 -10.75
C MET A 1 -12.24 -3.38 -11.14
N SER A 2 -11.68 -4.06 -10.15
CA SER A 2 -10.72 -5.16 -10.37
C SER A 2 -11.44 -6.35 -11.02
N GLU A 3 -10.72 -7.16 -11.79
CA GLU A 3 -11.22 -8.42 -12.38
C GLU A 3 -11.84 -9.35 -11.31
N LEU A 4 -11.27 -9.35 -10.10
CA LEU A 4 -11.79 -10.10 -8.95
C LEU A 4 -13.15 -9.58 -8.47
N GLU A 5 -13.37 -8.26 -8.50
CA GLU A 5 -14.66 -7.66 -8.13
C GLU A 5 -15.74 -7.96 -9.18
N GLN A 6 -15.37 -7.95 -10.45
CA GLN A 6 -16.27 -8.34 -11.54
C GLN A 6 -16.68 -9.81 -11.43
N ARG A 7 -15.74 -10.70 -11.07
CA ARG A 7 -16.01 -12.13 -10.84
C ARG A 7 -16.97 -12.36 -9.67
N MET A 8 -16.81 -11.60 -8.58
CA MET A 8 -17.72 -11.66 -7.42
C MET A 8 -19.15 -11.17 -7.74
N ALA A 9 -19.30 -10.33 -8.75
CA ALA A 9 -20.60 -9.82 -9.20
C ALA A 9 -21.33 -10.77 -10.16
N GLN A 10 -20.71 -11.88 -10.60
CA GLN A 10 -21.34 -12.81 -11.52
C GLN A 10 -22.43 -13.66 -10.84
N PRO A 11 -23.56 -13.93 -11.51
CA PRO A 11 -24.55 -14.90 -11.06
C PRO A 11 -23.92 -16.27 -10.82
N GLY A 12 -24.28 -16.94 -9.72
CA GLY A 12 -23.77 -18.26 -9.36
C GLY A 12 -22.36 -18.28 -8.76
N PHE A 13 -21.71 -17.13 -8.59
CA PHE A 13 -20.43 -17.04 -7.88
C PHE A 13 -20.51 -17.58 -6.45
N TRP A 14 -21.60 -17.25 -5.74
CA TRP A 14 -21.82 -17.68 -4.35
C TRP A 14 -22.33 -19.12 -4.23
N ASP A 15 -22.70 -19.76 -5.34
CA ASP A 15 -23.14 -21.17 -5.35
C ASP A 15 -21.98 -22.14 -5.14
N ARG A 16 -20.73 -21.65 -5.23
CA ARG A 16 -19.49 -22.41 -5.03
C ARG A 16 -18.68 -21.81 -3.88
N PRO A 17 -19.00 -22.13 -2.61
CA PRO A 17 -18.42 -21.46 -1.45
C PRO A 17 -16.89 -21.55 -1.38
N ASP A 18 -16.30 -22.70 -1.74
CA ASP A 18 -14.84 -22.88 -1.73
C ASP A 18 -14.12 -22.01 -2.78
N GLU A 19 -14.69 -21.87 -3.98
CA GLU A 19 -14.15 -21.01 -5.04
C GLU A 19 -14.34 -19.54 -4.69
N ALA A 20 -15.52 -19.18 -4.17
CA ALA A 20 -15.83 -17.83 -3.72
C ALA A 20 -14.88 -17.37 -2.61
N GLN A 21 -14.60 -18.23 -1.63
CA GLN A 21 -13.68 -17.93 -0.53
C GLN A 21 -12.27 -17.63 -1.05
N LYS A 22 -11.76 -18.43 -2.00
CA LYS A 22 -10.44 -18.19 -2.62
C LYS A 22 -10.37 -16.83 -3.31
N THR A 23 -11.38 -16.49 -4.12
CA THR A 23 -11.44 -15.18 -4.80
C THR A 23 -11.53 -14.03 -3.81
N VAL A 24 -12.30 -14.17 -2.72
CA VAL A 24 -12.39 -13.15 -1.66
C VAL A 24 -11.06 -12.96 -0.94
N VAL A 25 -10.33 -14.03 -0.64
CA VAL A 25 -9.00 -13.95 -0.01
C VAL A 25 -8.02 -13.21 -0.92
N LEU A 26 -7.99 -13.54 -2.22
CA LEU A 26 -7.15 -12.85 -3.20
C LEU A 26 -7.50 -11.37 -3.30
N LEU A 27 -8.80 -11.02 -3.34
CA LEU A 27 -9.24 -9.63 -3.40
C LEU A 27 -8.81 -8.86 -2.15
N LYS A 28 -8.98 -9.45 -0.96
CA LYS A 28 -8.57 -8.82 0.30
C LYS A 28 -7.06 -8.58 0.34
N ARG A 29 -6.26 -9.54 -0.10
CA ARG A 29 -4.80 -9.39 -0.18
C ARG A 29 -4.42 -8.24 -1.12
N ALA A 30 -5.01 -8.21 -2.32
CA ALA A 30 -4.74 -7.16 -3.30
C ALA A 30 -5.15 -5.77 -2.79
N LYS A 31 -6.33 -5.64 -2.16
CA LYS A 31 -6.80 -4.39 -1.56
C LYS A 31 -5.89 -3.92 -0.45
N ARG A 32 -5.50 -4.81 0.47
CA ARG A 32 -4.57 -4.49 1.54
C ARG A 32 -3.23 -3.97 1.00
N THR A 33 -2.67 -4.62 -0.02
CA THR A 33 -1.44 -4.13 -0.66
C THR A 33 -1.65 -2.72 -1.22
N LEU A 34 -2.73 -2.47 -1.96
CA LEU A 34 -3.02 -1.15 -2.51
C LEU A 34 -3.19 -0.07 -1.42
N GLU A 35 -3.88 -0.41 -0.32
CA GLU A 35 -4.05 0.48 0.84
C GLU A 35 -2.70 0.82 1.50
N GLU A 36 -1.82 -0.19 1.67
CA GLU A 36 -0.49 0.01 2.24
C GLU A 36 0.37 0.94 1.37
N TRP A 37 0.38 0.76 0.04
CA TRP A 37 1.06 1.66 -0.89
C TRP A 37 0.44 3.07 -0.91
N GLY A 38 -0.89 3.16 -0.92
CA GLY A 38 -1.60 4.45 -0.90
C GLY A 38 -1.32 5.25 0.36
N ALA A 39 -1.17 4.59 1.51
CA ALA A 39 -0.80 5.25 2.76
C ALA A 39 0.64 5.81 2.73
N ARG A 40 1.56 5.18 2.00
CA ARG A 40 2.93 5.71 1.81
C ARG A 40 2.95 6.90 0.86
N ASP A 41 2.19 6.84 -0.24
CA ASP A 41 2.02 7.97 -1.17
C ASP A 41 1.45 9.19 -0.45
N GLN A 42 0.41 8.99 0.37
CA GLN A 42 -0.18 10.08 1.15
C GLN A 42 0.81 10.68 2.17
N ALA A 43 1.59 9.82 2.86
CA ALA A 43 2.61 10.28 3.79
C ALA A 43 3.68 11.11 3.08
N LEU A 44 4.14 10.68 1.90
CA LEU A 44 5.13 11.41 1.12
C LEU A 44 4.63 12.79 0.68
N ARG A 45 3.40 12.88 0.17
CA ARG A 45 2.77 14.18 -0.18
C ARG A 45 2.70 15.11 1.01
N HIS A 46 2.36 14.58 2.18
CA HIS A 46 2.32 15.39 3.41
C HIS A 46 3.71 15.90 3.81
N LEU A 47 4.75 15.07 3.67
CA LEU A 47 6.13 15.48 3.91
C LEU A 47 6.58 16.55 2.91
N GLU A 48 6.20 16.44 1.64
CA GLU A 48 6.46 17.46 0.61
C GLU A 48 5.80 18.80 0.97
N GLU A 49 4.53 18.79 1.38
CA GLU A 49 3.82 20.00 1.83
C GLU A 49 4.49 20.66 3.05
N LEU A 50 4.97 19.86 4.01
CA LEU A 50 5.67 20.37 5.19
C LEU A 50 7.08 20.87 4.87
N LEU A 51 7.76 20.25 3.91
CA LEU A 51 9.08 20.68 3.45
C LEU A 51 9.00 22.07 2.83
N GLU A 52 8.03 22.32 1.96
CA GLU A 52 7.81 23.65 1.36
C GLU A 52 7.58 24.73 2.43
N LEU A 53 6.86 24.40 3.51
CA LEU A 53 6.65 25.30 4.64
C LEU A 53 7.95 25.55 5.43
N ALA A 54 8.69 24.48 5.75
CA ALA A 54 9.93 24.56 6.51
C ALA A 54 11.01 25.38 5.79
N GLU A 55 11.15 25.19 4.47
CA GLU A 55 12.07 25.98 3.63
C GLU A 55 11.66 27.45 3.56
N GLY A 56 10.35 27.73 3.45
CA GLY A 56 9.82 29.09 3.42
C GLY A 56 10.03 29.86 4.73
N GLU A 57 9.97 29.18 5.87
CA GLU A 57 10.16 29.76 7.20
C GLU A 57 11.62 29.71 7.70
N GLY A 58 12.49 28.92 7.04
CA GLY A 58 13.87 28.70 7.47
C GLY A 58 13.97 27.90 8.78
N ASP A 59 13.04 26.96 9.01
CA ASP A 59 12.99 26.14 10.22
C ASP A 59 13.88 24.89 10.07
N ASP A 60 15.17 25.05 10.39
CA ASP A 60 16.17 23.97 10.37
C ASP A 60 15.81 22.79 11.28
N GLN A 61 15.05 23.03 12.36
CA GLN A 61 14.64 21.96 13.26
C GLN A 61 13.57 21.09 12.58
N LEU A 62 12.57 21.72 11.97
CA LEU A 62 11.53 21.02 11.21
C LEU A 62 12.14 20.26 10.02
N LEU A 63 13.09 20.86 9.29
CA LEU A 63 13.83 20.17 8.22
C LEU A 63 14.53 18.89 8.73
N GLY A 64 15.15 18.96 9.91
CA GLY A 64 15.79 17.81 10.53
C GLY A 64 14.82 16.70 10.95
N ASP A 65 13.61 17.04 11.37
CA ASP A 65 12.58 16.06 11.71
C ASP A 65 11.93 15.45 10.46
N LEU A 66 11.68 16.25 9.41
CA LEU A 66 11.20 15.75 8.11
C LEU A 66 12.16 14.75 7.46
N SER A 67 13.47 14.96 7.61
CA SER A 67 14.48 13.99 7.13
C SER A 67 14.32 12.62 7.80
N LYS A 68 14.04 12.56 9.10
CA LYS A 68 13.84 11.30 9.83
C LYS A 68 12.54 10.62 9.42
N ASP A 69 11.48 11.41 9.23
CA ASP A 69 10.19 10.88 8.81
C ASP A 69 10.28 10.30 7.39
N LEU A 70 11.03 10.95 6.49
CA LEU A 70 11.31 10.45 5.15
C LEU A 70 12.07 9.12 5.18
N GLU A 71 13.12 9.00 6.00
CA GLU A 71 13.84 7.72 6.20
C GLU A 71 12.89 6.61 6.69
N GLY A 72 11.93 6.97 7.56
CA GLY A 72 10.89 6.05 8.02
C GLY A 72 9.96 5.58 6.90
N VAL A 73 9.53 6.48 6.01
CA VAL A 73 8.71 6.15 4.84
C VAL A 73 9.49 5.27 3.86
N GLU A 74 10.77 5.58 3.61
CA GLU A 74 11.64 4.80 2.72
C GLU A 74 11.81 3.35 3.22
N ALA A 75 12.05 3.16 4.52
CA ALA A 75 12.15 1.83 5.12
C ALA A 75 10.86 1.02 4.95
N GLN A 76 9.69 1.65 5.12
CA GLN A 76 8.40 0.99 4.94
C GLN A 76 8.13 0.63 3.48
N VAL A 77 8.52 1.49 2.53
CA VAL A 77 8.43 1.19 1.09
C VAL A 77 9.31 -0.02 0.75
N SER A 78 10.55 -0.04 1.24
CA SER A 78 11.47 -1.17 1.02
C SER A 78 10.90 -2.50 1.55
N GLU A 79 10.24 -2.50 2.71
CA GLU A 79 9.57 -3.68 3.25
C GLU A 79 8.41 -4.14 2.34
N LEU A 80 7.63 -3.20 1.81
CA LEU A 80 6.54 -3.50 0.86
C LEU A 80 7.06 -4.07 -0.45
N GLU A 81 8.16 -3.54 -0.97
CA GLU A 81 8.85 -4.05 -2.17
C GLU A 81 9.34 -5.49 -1.95
N LEU A 82 10.01 -5.75 -0.83
CA LEU A 82 10.48 -7.09 -0.48
C LEU A 82 9.31 -8.08 -0.37
N ARG A 83 8.22 -7.69 0.30
CA ARG A 83 7.01 -8.51 0.37
C ARG A 83 6.40 -8.75 -1.01
N SER A 84 6.42 -7.77 -1.90
CA SER A 84 5.93 -7.90 -3.28
C SER A 84 6.75 -8.92 -4.06
N LEU A 85 8.09 -8.81 -4.01
CA LEU A 85 9.04 -9.76 -4.61
C LEU A 85 8.81 -11.19 -4.10
N LEU A 86 8.73 -11.38 -2.79
CA LEU A 86 8.53 -12.70 -2.18
C LEU A 86 7.14 -13.28 -2.44
N SER A 87 6.13 -12.43 -2.61
CA SER A 87 4.78 -12.85 -3.00
C SER A 87 4.66 -13.33 -4.45
N GLY A 88 5.64 -13.03 -5.30
CA GLY A 88 5.72 -13.57 -6.67
C GLY A 88 6.41 -14.93 -6.74
N GLU A 89 7.47 -15.16 -5.96
CA GLU A 89 8.26 -16.40 -6.00
C GLU A 89 7.77 -17.51 -5.06
N HIS A 90 7.13 -17.18 -3.93
CA HIS A 90 6.84 -18.16 -2.86
C HIS A 90 5.37 -18.36 -2.48
N ASP A 91 4.41 -17.88 -3.28
CA ASP A 91 2.96 -17.97 -2.96
C ASP A 91 2.31 -19.34 -3.29
N ARG A 92 3.11 -20.41 -3.30
CA ARG A 92 2.63 -21.81 -3.36
C ARG A 92 3.30 -22.63 -2.26
N LEU A 93 2.90 -22.42 -1.01
CA LEU A 93 3.00 -23.43 0.04
C LEU A 93 1.69 -23.48 0.83
#